data_AF-A0A645GDF9-F1
#
_entry.id   AF-A0A645GDF9-F1
#
_cell.length_a   1.000
_cell.length_b   1.000
_cell.length_c   1.000
_cell.angle_alpha   90.00
_cell.angle_beta   90.00
_cell.angle_gamma   90.00
#
_symmetry.space_group_name_H-M   'P 1'
#
loop_
_entity.id
_entity.type
_entity.pdbx_description
1 polymer ?
#
loop_
_entity_poly.entity_id
_entity_poly.type
_entity_poly.pdbx_seq_one_letter_code
_entity_poly.pdbx_strand_id
1 'polypeptide(L)'
;MFCNGIRLADFINAFGFAHAHGDGRVFGRLPVYWRNHKLFVRDGFLFSEPGIPESLRIADLQTGVDLSQAGAELDLAQEAMRDFIYNWVKISLNSEGEMLKIKATLSGAPAGNLPFTFDSGTGGFRRVDYRGAHFQGIDLVLNWSIPFNKFLELNELYGDLTQRIGK
;
A
#
# COMPACT_ATOMS: atom_id res chain seq x y z
N MET A 1 17.86 0.42 -10.36
CA MET A 1 17.03 1.22 -11.28
C MET A 1 16.56 2.47 -10.56
N PHE A 2 16.53 3.63 -11.24
CA PHE A 2 15.90 4.84 -10.72
C PHE A 2 14.47 4.92 -11.24
N CYS A 3 13.54 5.23 -10.34
CA CYS A 3 12.13 5.42 -10.64
C CYS A 3 11.89 6.93 -10.71
N ASN A 4 11.45 7.41 -11.87
CA ASN A 4 11.19 8.83 -12.08
C ASN A 4 9.70 9.03 -12.41
N GLY A 5 8.94 9.47 -11.41
CA GLY A 5 7.55 9.86 -11.58
C GLY A 5 6.60 8.70 -11.87
N ILE A 6 6.75 7.57 -11.19
CA ILE A 6 5.80 6.45 -11.30
C ILE A 6 4.50 6.86 -10.63
N ARG A 7 3.34 6.62 -11.26
CA ARG A 7 2.05 6.87 -10.60
C ARG A 7 1.88 5.92 -9.42
N LEU A 8 1.58 6.47 -8.26
CA LEU A 8 1.44 5.70 -7.02
C LEU A 8 0.33 4.65 -7.12
N ALA A 9 -0.79 5.01 -7.74
CA ALA A 9 -1.91 4.11 -7.96
C ALA A 9 -1.51 2.88 -8.79
N ASP A 10 -0.79 3.08 -9.91
CA ASP A 10 -0.30 1.98 -10.75
C ASP A 10 0.64 1.05 -9.98
N PHE A 11 1.53 1.63 -9.17
CA PHE A 11 2.44 0.88 -8.33
C PHE A 11 1.69 -0.02 -7.35
N ILE A 12 0.68 0.52 -6.65
CA ILE A 12 -0.15 -0.26 -5.72
C ILE A 12 -0.91 -1.37 -6.45
N ASN A 13 -1.54 -1.04 -7.59
CA ASN A 13 -2.30 -1.98 -8.40
C ASN A 13 -1.43 -3.13 -8.94
N ALA A 14 -0.18 -2.86 -9.32
CA ALA A 14 0.74 -3.85 -9.87
C ALA A 14 1.08 -4.97 -8.87
N PHE A 15 1.04 -4.69 -7.56
CA PHE A 15 1.21 -5.70 -6.53
C PHE A 15 -0.10 -6.42 -6.14
N GLY A 16 -1.25 -5.96 -6.66
CA GLY A 16 -2.55 -6.61 -6.42
C GLY A 16 -3.08 -6.47 -4.99
N PHE A 17 -2.55 -5.52 -4.20
CA PHE A 17 -2.94 -5.34 -2.80
C PHE A 17 -4.26 -4.60 -2.59
N ALA A 18 -4.64 -3.79 -3.57
CA ALA A 18 -5.84 -2.98 -3.53
C ALA A 18 -6.14 -2.45 -4.93
N HIS A 19 -7.31 -1.85 -5.07
CA HIS A 19 -7.66 -1.05 -6.24
C HIS A 19 -7.43 0.43 -5.92
N ALA A 20 -6.34 0.99 -6.42
CA ALA A 20 -5.95 2.36 -6.19
C ALA A 20 -6.21 3.26 -7.42
N HIS A 21 -6.61 4.49 -7.15
CA HIS A 21 -6.79 5.57 -8.12
C HIS A 21 -6.15 6.85 -7.60
N GLY A 22 -5.55 7.64 -8.50
CA GLY A 22 -4.88 8.89 -8.17
C GLY A 22 -3.76 9.18 -9.17
N ASP A 23 -3.46 10.46 -9.37
CA ASP A 23 -2.45 10.91 -10.35
C ASP A 23 -1.09 11.20 -9.72
N GLY A 24 -1.04 11.22 -8.39
CA GLY A 24 0.15 11.50 -7.63
C GLY A 24 1.30 10.54 -7.94
N ARG A 25 2.51 11.09 -7.94
CA ARG A 25 3.71 10.41 -8.42
C ARG A 25 4.70 10.16 -7.32
N VAL A 26 5.46 9.08 -7.48
CA VAL A 26 6.57 8.70 -6.61
C VAL A 26 7.87 8.54 -7.38
N PHE A 27 8.95 8.84 -6.68
CA PHE A 27 10.31 8.90 -7.19
C PHE A 27 11.23 8.12 -6.26
N GLY A 28 12.36 7.63 -6.76
CA GLY A 28 13.36 7.01 -5.90
C GLY A 28 14.13 5.91 -6.61
N ARG A 29 14.43 4.85 -5.87
CA ARG A 29 15.32 3.78 -6.35
C ARG A 29 14.76 2.42 -5.98
N LEU A 30 14.68 1.56 -6.99
CA LEU A 30 14.41 0.13 -6.85
C LEU A 30 15.65 -0.65 -7.33
N PRO A 31 16.57 -0.96 -6.41
CA PRO A 31 17.72 -1.83 -6.69
C PRO A 31 17.28 -3.29 -6.62
N VAL A 32 16.91 -3.80 -7.78
CA VAL A 32 16.50 -5.18 -7.98
C VAL A 32 17.72 -6.00 -8.42
N TYR A 33 17.86 -7.21 -7.91
CA TYR A 33 18.90 -8.14 -8.31
C TYR A 33 18.38 -9.57 -8.41
N TRP A 34 19.04 -10.37 -9.24
CA TRP A 34 18.69 -11.76 -9.50
C TRP A 34 19.75 -12.68 -8.89
N ARG A 35 19.33 -13.71 -8.18
CA ARG A 35 20.22 -14.73 -7.62
C ARG A 35 19.49 -16.07 -7.54
N ASN A 36 20.12 -17.14 -8.02
CA ASN A 36 19.55 -18.49 -7.95
C ASN A 36 18.10 -18.57 -8.50
N HIS A 37 17.85 -17.95 -9.65
CA HIS A 37 16.51 -17.87 -10.27
C HIS A 37 15.43 -17.14 -9.43
N LYS A 38 15.86 -16.30 -8.49
CA LYS A 38 14.96 -15.52 -7.62
C LYS A 38 15.27 -14.03 -7.73
N LEU A 39 14.22 -13.22 -7.68
CA LEU A 39 14.27 -11.77 -7.64
C LEU A 39 14.34 -11.28 -6.19
N PHE A 40 15.20 -10.30 -5.95
CA PHE A 40 15.34 -9.67 -4.65
C PHE A 40 15.44 -8.16 -4.79
N VAL A 41 15.00 -7.44 -3.76
CA VAL A 41 15.14 -5.99 -3.60
C VAL A 41 15.98 -5.72 -2.36
N ARG A 42 16.92 -4.77 -2.42
CA ARG A 42 17.72 -4.38 -1.24
C ARG A 42 17.77 -2.87 -1.05
N ASP A 43 17.21 -2.37 0.04
CA ASP A 43 17.16 -0.92 0.34
C ASP A 43 16.48 -0.11 -0.77
N GLY A 44 15.34 -0.62 -1.25
CA GLY A 44 14.47 0.08 -2.18
C GLY A 44 13.64 1.13 -1.47
N PHE A 45 13.47 2.29 -2.10
CA PHE A 45 12.59 3.32 -1.58
C PHE A 45 11.95 4.13 -2.70
N LEU A 46 10.72 4.57 -2.45
CA LEU A 46 9.97 5.52 -3.26
C LEU A 46 9.39 6.60 -2.35
N PHE A 47 9.26 7.82 -2.84
CA PHE A 47 8.68 8.94 -2.11
C PHE A 47 7.92 9.86 -3.06
N SER A 48 6.84 10.49 -2.58
CA SER A 48 6.19 11.58 -3.32
C SER A 48 6.93 12.90 -3.10
N GLU A 49 6.71 13.88 -3.98
CA GLU A 49 7.22 15.22 -3.77
C GLU A 49 6.66 15.80 -2.45
N PRO A 50 7.51 16.18 -1.48
CA PRO A 50 7.03 16.72 -0.21
C PRO A 50 6.33 18.06 -0.37
N GLY A 51 5.19 18.24 0.30
CA GLY A 51 4.50 19.53 0.35
C GLY A 51 3.59 19.81 -0.85
N ILE A 52 3.42 18.84 -1.75
CA ILE A 52 2.39 18.87 -2.79
C ILE A 52 1.31 17.87 -2.41
N PRO A 53 0.16 18.34 -1.89
CA PRO A 53 -0.95 17.46 -1.55
C PRO A 53 -1.53 16.81 -2.81
N GLU A 54 -1.75 15.51 -2.75
CA GLU A 54 -2.23 14.72 -3.88
C GLU A 54 -3.33 13.74 -3.41
N SER A 55 -4.26 13.44 -4.30
CA SER A 55 -5.36 12.52 -4.00
C SER A 55 -4.96 11.07 -4.24
N LEU A 56 -5.30 10.21 -3.28
CA LEU A 56 -5.22 8.76 -3.37
C LEU A 56 -6.52 8.16 -2.87
N ARG A 57 -7.18 7.40 -3.75
CA ARG A 57 -8.41 6.67 -3.43
C ARG A 57 -8.11 5.19 -3.53
N ILE A 58 -8.34 4.47 -2.45
CA ILE A 58 -8.10 3.03 -2.38
C ILE A 58 -9.41 2.34 -2.05
N ALA A 59 -9.87 1.51 -2.98
CA ALA A 59 -10.97 0.59 -2.81
C ALA A 59 -10.43 -0.81 -2.51
N ASP A 60 -11.23 -1.56 -1.75
CA ASP A 60 -11.06 -3.01 -1.51
C ASP A 60 -9.61 -3.38 -1.18
N LEU A 61 -9.10 -2.80 -0.08
CA LEU A 61 -7.78 -3.14 0.46
C LEU A 61 -7.77 -4.63 0.78
N GLN A 62 -7.23 -5.44 -0.13
CA GLN A 62 -7.12 -6.89 0.01
C GLN A 62 -6.16 -7.14 1.16
N THR A 63 -6.68 -7.71 2.24
CA THR A 63 -6.00 -7.75 3.53
C THR A 63 -4.87 -8.77 3.53
N GLY A 64 -3.71 -8.36 3.01
CA GLY A 64 -2.39 -8.96 3.29
C GLY A 64 -1.66 -8.27 4.45
N VAL A 65 -2.32 -7.29 5.08
CA VAL A 65 -1.91 -6.67 6.35
C VAL A 65 -2.25 -7.66 7.47
N ASP A 66 -1.35 -7.90 8.42
CA ASP A 66 -1.64 -8.73 9.59
C ASP A 66 -2.84 -8.12 10.34
N LEU A 67 -4.00 -8.77 10.21
CA LEU A 67 -5.32 -8.34 10.71
C LEU A 67 -5.59 -8.82 12.14
N SER A 68 -4.58 -9.28 12.87
CA SER A 68 -4.76 -9.78 14.24
C SER A 68 -5.26 -8.72 15.24
N GLN A 69 -5.41 -7.45 14.81
CA GLN A 69 -6.17 -6.42 15.52
C GLN A 69 -7.28 -5.84 14.62
N ALA A 70 -8.36 -6.59 14.45
CA ALA A 70 -9.61 -6.06 13.91
C ALA A 70 -10.25 -5.12 14.94
N GLY A 71 -9.98 -3.82 14.83
CA GLY A 71 -10.44 -2.77 15.74
C GLY A 71 -10.93 -1.52 15.00
N ALA A 72 -11.41 -0.53 15.76
CA ALA A 72 -11.95 0.71 15.22
C ALA A 72 -10.89 1.53 14.45
N GLU A 73 -9.60 1.36 14.75
CA GLU A 73 -8.48 1.98 14.05
C GLU A 73 -8.33 1.45 12.62
N LEU A 74 -8.51 0.14 12.41
CA LEU A 74 -8.46 -0.44 11.07
C LEU A 74 -9.64 0.04 10.22
N ASP A 75 -10.82 0.06 10.82
CA ASP A 75 -12.05 0.55 10.19
C ASP A 75 -11.92 2.04 9.81
N LEU A 76 -11.37 2.85 10.71
CA LEU A 76 -11.05 4.25 10.45
C LEU A 76 -10.02 4.42 9.33
N ALA A 77 -8.95 3.61 9.31
CA ALA A 77 -7.95 3.64 8.26
C ALA A 77 -8.55 3.26 6.89
N GLN A 78 -9.38 2.22 6.84
CA GLN A 78 -10.06 1.80 5.61
C GLN A 78 -11.00 2.89 5.10
N GLU A 79 -11.78 3.52 5.98
CA GLU A 79 -12.66 4.63 5.61
C GLU A 79 -11.87 5.86 5.13
N ALA A 80 -10.81 6.23 5.84
CA ALA A 80 -9.94 7.35 5.49
C ALA A 80 -9.33 7.18 4.09
N MET A 81 -8.90 5.96 3.74
CA MET A 81 -8.24 5.65 2.48
C MET A 81 -9.19 5.64 1.26
N ARG A 82 -10.52 5.64 1.46
CA ARG A 82 -11.48 5.71 0.33
C ARG A 82 -11.35 7.03 -0.43
N ASP A 83 -11.04 8.10 0.28
CA ASP A 83 -10.79 9.43 -0.31
C ASP A 83 -9.80 10.21 0.54
N PHE A 84 -8.51 10.01 0.27
CA PHE A 84 -7.41 10.55 1.07
C PHE A 84 -6.61 11.58 0.29
N ILE A 85 -6.30 12.70 0.93
CA ILE A 85 -5.38 13.71 0.42
C ILE A 85 -4.09 13.58 1.22
N TYR A 86 -3.06 13.03 0.60
CA TYR A 86 -1.76 12.88 1.26
C TYR A 86 -0.88 14.10 1.01
N ASN A 87 -0.18 14.55 2.04
CA ASN A 87 0.87 15.58 1.96
C ASN A 87 2.21 14.99 1.52
N TRP A 88 2.46 13.75 1.93
CA TRP A 88 3.61 12.97 1.47
C TRP A 88 3.38 11.48 1.65
N VAL A 89 4.07 10.69 0.82
CA VAL A 89 4.14 9.23 0.92
C VAL A 89 5.61 8.81 0.87
N LYS A 90 5.96 7.81 1.68
CA LYS A 90 7.23 7.10 1.62
C LYS A 90 6.98 5.60 1.61
N ILE A 91 7.57 4.90 0.66
CA ILE A 91 7.49 3.45 0.52
C ILE A 91 8.91 2.90 0.62
N SER A 92 9.11 1.91 1.48
CA SER A 92 10.36 1.16 1.56
C SER A 92 10.13 -0.29 1.18
N LEU A 93 11.05 -0.85 0.40
CA LEU A 93 10.99 -2.22 -0.11
C LEU A 93 12.29 -2.94 0.21
N ASN A 94 12.19 -4.12 0.80
CA ASN A 94 13.34 -4.96 1.06
C ASN A 94 12.98 -6.45 1.03
N SER A 95 13.85 -7.28 0.49
CA SER A 95 13.69 -8.72 0.56
C SER A 95 14.28 -9.28 1.85
N GLU A 96 13.49 -10.06 2.58
CA GLU A 96 13.90 -10.85 3.73
C GLU A 96 13.64 -12.33 3.43
N GLY A 97 14.72 -13.08 3.18
CA GLY A 97 14.60 -14.40 2.56
C GLY A 97 13.87 -14.28 1.22
N GLU A 98 12.82 -15.09 1.02
CA GLU A 98 12.01 -15.07 -0.21
C GLU A 98 10.85 -14.07 -0.18
N MET A 99 10.68 -13.36 0.95
CA MET A 99 9.58 -12.42 1.14
C MET A 99 10.00 -11.01 0.76
N LEU A 100 9.25 -10.35 -0.10
CA LEU A 100 9.35 -8.91 -0.32
C LEU A 100 8.54 -8.19 0.76
N LYS A 101 9.24 -7.51 1.67
CA LYS A 101 8.65 -6.62 2.66
C LYS A 101 8.43 -5.25 2.03
N ILE A 102 7.22 -4.73 2.17
CA ILE A 102 6.83 -3.40 1.71
C ILE A 102 6.23 -2.67 2.89
N LYS A 103 6.76 -1.49 3.20
CA LYS A 103 6.19 -0.57 4.19
C LYS A 103 5.89 0.74 3.50
N ALA A 104 4.63 1.16 3.53
CA ALA A 104 4.20 2.48 3.10
C ALA A 104 3.83 3.31 4.32
N THR A 105 4.30 4.55 4.35
CA THR A 105 3.90 5.56 5.32
C THR A 105 3.34 6.75 4.56
N LEU A 106 2.12 7.13 4.91
CA LEU A 106 1.39 8.24 4.31
C LEU A 106 1.02 9.21 5.43
N SER A 107 1.21 10.50 5.20
CA SER A 107 0.69 11.55 6.08
C SER A 107 -0.24 12.42 5.28
N GLY A 108 -1.40 12.73 5.82
CA GLY A 108 -2.43 13.47 5.12
C GLY A 108 -3.73 13.55 5.88
N ALA A 109 -4.82 13.79 5.18
CA ALA A 109 -6.15 13.80 5.78
C ALA A 109 -7.18 13.24 4.78
N PRO A 110 -8.28 12.64 5.27
CA PRO A 110 -9.42 12.34 4.42
C PRO A 110 -9.99 13.63 3.80
N ALA A 111 -10.46 13.55 2.56
CA ALA A 111 -11.05 14.70 1.87
C ALA A 111 -12.36 15.18 2.51
N GLY A 112 -13.04 14.32 3.27
CA GLY A 112 -14.31 14.60 3.94
C GLY A 112 -14.32 14.17 5.41
N ASN A 113 -15.44 14.44 6.08
CA ASN A 113 -15.66 13.96 7.44
C ASN A 113 -15.77 12.43 7.43
N LEU A 114 -15.15 11.79 8.41
CA LEU A 114 -15.33 10.36 8.63
C LEU A 114 -16.44 10.14 9.67
N PRO A 115 -17.21 9.04 9.58
CA PRO A 115 -18.27 8.68 10.53
C PRO A 115 -17.70 8.15 11.85
N PHE A 116 -16.80 8.90 12.48
CA PHE A 116 -16.14 8.55 13.73
C PHE A 116 -16.17 9.72 14.71
N THR A 117 -16.22 9.40 16.00
CA THR A 117 -16.04 10.38 17.10
C THR A 117 -14.99 9.88 18.07
N PHE A 118 -14.28 10.81 18.71
CA PHE A 118 -13.37 10.49 19.79
C PHE A 118 -14.14 9.91 20.97
N ASP A 119 -13.61 8.84 21.55
CA ASP A 119 -14.11 8.20 22.76
C ASP A 119 -13.06 8.37 23.86
N SER A 120 -13.36 9.24 24.82
CA SER A 120 -12.46 9.52 25.95
C SER A 120 -12.26 8.35 26.89
N GLY A 121 -13.17 7.36 26.88
CA GLY A 121 -13.05 6.17 27.73
C GLY A 121 -12.00 5.18 27.21
N THR A 122 -11.86 5.07 25.90
CA THR A 122 -10.87 4.20 25.24
C THR A 122 -9.63 4.96 24.77
N GLY A 123 -9.70 6.28 24.68
CA GLY A 123 -8.66 7.11 24.05
C GLY A 123 -8.59 6.95 22.53
N GLY A 124 -9.59 6.29 21.93
CA GLY A 124 -9.64 5.95 20.51
C GLY A 124 -10.81 6.60 19.80
N PHE A 125 -11.14 6.04 18.63
CA PHE A 125 -12.30 6.46 17.84
C PHE A 125 -13.35 5.36 17.82
N ARG A 126 -14.62 5.75 17.79
CA ARG A 126 -15.75 4.82 17.57
C ARG A 126 -16.58 5.28 16.39
N ARG A 127 -17.08 4.32 15.60
CA ARG A 127 -17.96 4.58 14.46
C ARG A 127 -19.33 5.11 14.94
N VAL A 128 -19.92 6.00 14.15
CA VAL A 128 -21.23 6.63 14.41
C VAL A 128 -22.07 6.72 13.13
N ASP A 129 -23.40 6.75 13.27
CA ASP A 129 -24.33 6.77 12.12
C ASP A 129 -24.70 8.18 11.63
N TYR A 130 -23.95 9.21 12.03
CA TYR A 130 -24.14 10.61 11.62
C TYR A 130 -22.86 11.19 11.01
N ARG A 131 -22.90 12.45 10.53
CA ARG A 131 -21.69 13.17 10.09
C ARG A 131 -20.71 13.29 11.26
N GLY A 132 -19.71 12.41 11.28
CA GLY A 132 -18.69 12.39 12.32
C GLY A 132 -17.64 13.50 12.15
N ALA A 133 -16.46 13.24 12.69
CA ALA A 133 -15.39 14.23 12.82
C ALA A 133 -14.70 14.59 11.50
N HIS A 134 -14.24 15.83 11.44
CA HIS A 134 -13.27 16.30 10.46
C HIS A 134 -11.86 16.03 10.99
N PHE A 135 -11.07 15.27 10.25
CA PHE A 135 -9.70 14.91 10.65
C PHE A 135 -8.71 15.90 10.02
N GLN A 136 -7.92 16.59 10.85
CA GLN A 136 -6.91 17.54 10.38
C GLN A 136 -5.60 16.87 9.94
N GLY A 137 -5.39 15.61 10.32
CA GLY A 137 -4.20 14.84 9.98
C GLY A 137 -4.31 13.40 10.49
N ILE A 138 -3.85 12.46 9.67
CA ILE A 138 -3.73 11.04 9.97
C ILE A 138 -2.41 10.56 9.37
N ASP A 139 -1.60 9.88 10.19
CA ASP A 139 -0.43 9.14 9.72
C ASP A 139 -0.82 7.66 9.60
N LEU A 140 -0.77 7.15 8.37
CA LEU A 140 -1.09 5.76 8.05
C LEU A 140 0.19 4.99 7.77
N VAL A 141 0.36 3.86 8.46
CA VAL A 141 1.47 2.93 8.24
C VAL A 141 0.92 1.59 7.80
N LEU A 142 1.22 1.21 6.56
CA LEU A 142 0.77 -0.03 5.93
C LEU A 142 1.98 -0.93 5.71
N ASN A 143 1.85 -2.19 6.12
CA ASN A 143 2.91 -3.18 5.98
C ASN A 143 2.37 -4.39 5.23
N TRP A 144 3.13 -4.83 4.22
CA TRP A 144 2.84 -6.03 3.45
C TRP A 144 4.09 -6.92 3.36
N SER A 145 3.85 -8.21 3.24
CA SER A 145 4.89 -9.22 3.09
C SER A 145 4.49 -10.22 2.00
N ILE A 146 5.09 -10.09 0.81
CA ILE A 146 4.73 -10.89 -0.37
C ILE A 146 5.73 -12.01 -0.61
N PRO A 147 5.31 -13.25 -0.84
CA PRO A 147 6.20 -14.29 -1.37
C PRO A 147 6.42 -14.10 -2.89
N PHE A 148 6.98 -12.96 -3.30
CA PHE A 148 7.05 -12.55 -4.71
C PHE A 148 7.72 -13.61 -5.61
N ASN A 149 8.75 -14.28 -5.10
CA ASN A 149 9.43 -15.34 -5.83
C ASN A 149 8.56 -16.57 -6.09
N LYS A 150 7.62 -16.89 -5.20
CA LYS A 150 6.67 -18.00 -5.43
C LYS A 150 5.72 -17.69 -6.59
N PHE A 151 5.32 -16.44 -6.74
CA PHE A 151 4.47 -16.02 -7.86
C PHE A 151 5.22 -16.10 -9.19
N LEU A 152 6.51 -15.72 -9.21
CA LEU A 152 7.35 -15.88 -10.39
C LEU A 152 7.52 -17.36 -10.77
N GLU A 153 7.85 -18.22 -9.80
CA GLU A 153 7.99 -19.66 -10.02
C GLU A 153 6.71 -20.30 -10.58
N LEU A 154 5.53 -19.90 -10.07
CA LEU A 154 4.25 -20.36 -10.59
C LEU A 154 4.03 -19.93 -12.05
N ASN A 155 4.34 -18.67 -12.39
CA ASN A 155 4.18 -18.17 -13.75
C ASN A 155 5.10 -18.91 -14.75
N GLU A 156 6.33 -19.21 -14.35
CA GLU A 156 7.26 -20.02 -15.14
C GLU A 156 6.73 -21.44 -15.36
N LEU A 157 6.19 -22.08 -14.31
CA LEU A 157 5.57 -23.40 -14.39
C LEU A 157 4.38 -23.42 -15.36
N TYR A 158 3.48 -22.44 -15.28
CA TYR A 158 2.34 -22.32 -16.21
C TYR A 158 2.80 -22.10 -17.66
N GLY A 159 3.86 -21.32 -17.86
CA GLY A 159 4.48 -21.15 -19.18
C GLY A 159 4.97 -22.46 -19.79
N ASP A 160 5.68 -23.30 -19.02
CA ASP A 160 6.16 -24.61 -19.49
C ASP A 160 5.00 -25.57 -19.77
N LEU A 161 3.98 -25.61 -18.90
CA LEU A 161 2.81 -26.46 -19.09
C LEU A 161 2.04 -26.11 -20.38
N THR A 162 1.80 -24.82 -20.63
CA THR A 162 1.08 -24.39 -21.84
C THR A 162 1.86 -24.68 -23.13
N GLN A 163 3.20 -24.60 -23.11
CA GLN A 163 4.03 -25.00 -24.24
C GLN A 163 4.02 -26.51 -24.50
N ARG A 164 3.88 -27.33 -23.46
CA ARG A 164 3.83 -28.80 -23.58
C ARG A 164 2.48 -29.34 -24.04
N ILE A 165 1.37 -28.68 -23.69
CA ILE A 165 0.01 -29.11 -24.05
C ILE A 165 -0.41 -28.54 -25.41
N GLY A 166 0.25 -27.47 -25.89
CA GLY A 166 0.04 -26.88 -27.22
C GLY A 166 0.72 -27.59 -28.39
N LYS A 167 1.18 -28.83 -28.22
CA LYS A 167 1.69 -29.72 -29.28
C LYS A 167 0.83 -30.98 -29.35
#